data_AF-A0A3B9CZY8-F1
#
_entry.id   AF-A0A3B9CZY8-F1
#
_cell.length_a   1.000
_cell.length_b   1.000
_cell.length_c   1.000
_cell.angle_alpha   90.00
_cell.angle_beta   90.00
_cell.angle_gamma   90.00
#
_symmetry.space_group_name_H-M   'P 1'
#
loop_
_entity.id
_entity.type
_entity.pdbx_description
1 polymer ?
#
loop_
_entity_poly.entity_id
_entity_poly.type
_entity_poly.pdbx_seq_one_letter_code
_entity_poly.pdbx_strand_id
1 'polypeptide(L)'
;LWVTTSKEYPIPAEGRDGADRIVILEDTNGDGHRDKITTFAEGLNIPMGVYPWKDGAVCFSIPHIWYIEDSDGDGKADQRTRLYGPMGFEKDTHGMCNAFTRGLDGWLYSCHGFNNSTSVSGKDGNLVEMHSGNTFRMRLDGTRVEHFTHGMVNPFGMCQTEQADLLVADCHTKPLSLLMREGYYESFGKPHDGLGFVPDLMDHLHGSTAIGGVAQYNADAFPDVYHGSTFGGNVMTGRINRNSLLPRGSGYRAQEEPDLLIAADPWFRPVDLQVGPDGALYVADFYNRIIGHYEVGLDHPGRDRLRGRIWKIVYRPGEERRDAGADRAPETFRMSQVADAAEEIDILIDQLGSSNQTVRLLATDRLADDIGKRATPAVERALKDSRPFARAHALWVLMRLNAIHEKQIRQAIEDPAPIVRVHAFRTIEALDQPPASLTQLLKTGFAD
;
A
#
# COMPACT_ATOMS: atom_id res chain seq x y z
N LEU A 1 1.71 14.14 -4.77
CA LEU A 1 2.06 13.16 -3.71
C LEU A 1 1.44 13.63 -2.39
N TRP A 2 0.69 12.78 -1.70
CA TRP A 2 0.13 13.09 -0.38
C TRP A 2 1.11 12.64 0.72
N VAL A 3 1.38 13.51 1.69
CA VAL A 3 2.42 13.30 2.71
C VAL A 3 1.90 13.72 4.07
N THR A 4 2.09 12.87 5.07
CA THR A 4 1.89 13.25 6.47
C THR A 4 3.14 13.91 7.02
N THR A 5 2.98 14.94 7.85
CA THR A 5 4.10 15.58 8.56
C THR A 5 3.84 15.50 10.05
N SER A 6 4.83 15.08 10.84
CA SER A 6 4.71 15.04 12.30
C SER A 6 5.80 15.83 13.01
N LYS A 7 5.37 16.77 13.84
CA LYS A 7 6.16 17.47 14.86
C LYS A 7 5.88 16.92 16.25
N GLU A 8 4.67 16.41 16.48
CA GLU A 8 4.28 15.83 17.77
C GLU A 8 5.07 14.56 18.05
N TYR A 9 5.31 13.71 17.04
CA TYR A 9 6.05 12.46 17.24
C TYR A 9 7.40 12.66 17.95
N PRO A 10 7.70 11.84 18.98
CA PRO A 10 6.94 10.70 19.50
C PRO A 10 5.96 11.02 20.64
N ILE A 11 5.75 12.31 20.97
CA ILE A 11 4.94 12.74 22.12
C ILE A 11 3.58 13.25 21.60
N PRO A 12 2.48 12.51 21.83
CA PRO A 12 1.18 12.89 21.29
C PRO A 12 0.68 14.19 21.92
N ALA A 13 -0.13 14.93 21.17
CA ALA A 13 -0.86 16.07 21.71
C ALA A 13 -1.98 15.59 22.64
N GLU A 14 -1.92 15.96 23.92
CA GLU A 14 -2.94 15.62 24.93
C GLU A 14 -3.77 16.83 25.32
N GLY A 15 -5.10 16.72 25.27
CA GLY A 15 -6.02 17.79 25.67
C GLY A 15 -6.00 19.04 24.78
N ARG A 16 -5.38 18.97 23.60
CA ARG A 16 -5.31 20.03 22.58
C ARG A 16 -5.26 19.43 21.18
N ASP A 17 -5.50 20.27 20.17
CA ASP A 17 -5.20 19.90 18.80
C ASP A 17 -3.69 19.71 18.60
N GLY A 18 -3.32 18.72 17.80
CA GLY A 18 -1.93 18.51 17.43
C GLY A 18 -1.48 19.46 16.31
N ALA A 19 -0.17 19.65 16.16
CA ALA A 19 0.40 20.54 15.16
C ALA A 19 0.69 19.84 13.82
N ASP A 20 0.28 18.59 13.67
CA ASP A 20 0.61 17.76 12.51
C ASP A 20 -0.36 18.00 11.35
N ARG A 21 0.08 17.62 10.15
CA ARG A 21 -0.58 18.01 8.89
C ARG A 21 -0.56 16.89 7.86
N ILE A 22 -1.48 16.99 6.91
CA ILE A 22 -1.40 16.33 5.61
C ILE A 22 -1.15 17.42 4.57
N VAL A 23 -0.10 17.23 3.78
CA VAL A 23 0.27 18.14 2.69
C VAL A 23 0.28 17.41 1.36
N ILE A 24 -0.05 18.14 0.29
CA ILE A 24 0.02 17.66 -1.09
C ILE A 24 1.21 18.35 -1.75
N LEU A 25 2.17 17.55 -2.22
CA LEU A 25 3.33 18.00 -2.97
C LEU A 25 3.03 17.84 -4.46
N GLU A 26 3.15 18.93 -5.21
CA GLU A 26 2.87 19.00 -6.64
C GLU A 26 4.12 19.49 -7.40
N ASP A 27 4.41 18.80 -8.50
CA ASP A 27 5.37 19.20 -9.54
C ASP A 27 4.54 19.66 -10.74
N THR A 28 4.27 20.96 -10.81
CA THR A 28 3.34 21.54 -11.79
C THR A 28 4.00 21.74 -13.15
N ASN A 29 5.32 21.91 -13.18
CA ASN A 29 6.10 22.10 -14.41
C ASN A 29 6.69 20.79 -15.00
N GLY A 30 6.67 19.69 -14.26
CA GLY A 30 7.15 18.38 -14.69
C GLY A 30 8.68 18.19 -14.66
N ASP A 31 9.41 19.04 -13.93
CA ASP A 31 10.88 18.98 -13.87
C ASP A 31 11.43 17.94 -12.87
N GLY A 32 10.54 17.26 -12.15
CA GLY A 32 10.86 16.26 -11.13
C GLY A 32 11.03 16.84 -9.73
N HIS A 33 10.92 18.15 -9.55
CA HIS A 33 10.94 18.84 -8.28
C HIS A 33 9.56 19.42 -7.95
N ARG A 34 9.13 19.24 -6.70
CA ARG A 34 7.91 19.89 -6.22
C ARG A 34 8.08 21.42 -6.22
N ASP A 35 7.18 22.13 -6.88
CA ASP A 35 7.14 23.59 -6.91
C ASP A 35 5.97 24.17 -6.09
N LYS A 36 4.99 23.33 -5.74
CA LYS A 36 3.81 23.71 -4.95
C LYS A 36 3.60 22.74 -3.78
N ILE A 37 3.24 23.33 -2.64
CA ILE A 37 2.86 22.61 -1.42
C ILE A 37 1.52 23.16 -0.96
N THR A 38 0.52 22.29 -0.92
CA THR A 38 -0.81 22.61 -0.41
C THR A 38 -0.97 21.96 0.96
N THR A 39 -1.27 22.72 2.01
CA THR A 39 -1.67 22.15 3.30
C THR A 39 -3.14 21.76 3.19
N PHE A 40 -3.41 20.47 3.02
CA PHE A 40 -4.77 19.95 2.87
C PHE A 40 -5.48 19.87 4.22
N ALA A 41 -4.82 19.33 5.24
CA ALA A 41 -5.37 19.27 6.60
C ALA A 41 -4.32 19.61 7.66
N GLU A 42 -4.77 20.25 8.74
CA GLU A 42 -3.96 20.60 9.92
C GLU A 42 -4.63 20.12 11.21
N GLY A 43 -4.08 20.39 12.40
CA GLY A 43 -4.73 19.98 13.64
C GLY A 43 -4.72 18.46 13.86
N LEU A 44 -3.77 17.73 13.26
CA LEU A 44 -3.65 16.27 13.39
C LEU A 44 -2.68 15.90 14.51
N ASN A 45 -2.76 14.65 14.97
CA ASN A 45 -1.95 14.11 16.05
C ASN A 45 -1.27 12.81 15.61
N ILE A 46 0.03 12.89 15.29
CA ILE A 46 0.88 11.79 14.79
C ILE A 46 0.19 10.96 13.68
N PRO A 47 -0.07 11.57 12.51
CA PRO A 47 -0.71 10.86 11.40
C PRO A 47 0.26 9.91 10.68
N MET A 48 0.08 8.59 10.86
CA MET A 48 0.98 7.54 10.34
C MET A 48 0.40 6.71 9.18
N GLY A 49 -0.80 7.04 8.71
CA GLY A 49 -1.41 6.44 7.52
C GLY A 49 -2.27 7.45 6.79
N VAL A 50 -2.13 7.53 5.47
CA VAL A 50 -2.93 8.39 4.59
C VAL A 50 -3.20 7.66 3.28
N TYR A 51 -4.46 7.69 2.82
CA TYR A 51 -4.88 7.15 1.53
C TYR A 51 -5.85 8.14 0.87
N PRO A 52 -5.45 8.81 -0.23
CA PRO A 52 -6.33 9.71 -0.97
C PRO A 52 -7.53 8.95 -1.53
N TRP A 53 -8.74 9.48 -1.32
CA TRP A 53 -9.98 8.84 -1.75
C TRP A 53 -11.07 9.89 -1.97
N LYS A 54 -11.70 9.85 -3.15
CA LYS A 54 -12.68 10.87 -3.59
C LYS A 54 -12.12 12.29 -3.43
N ASP A 55 -12.90 13.20 -2.86
CA ASP A 55 -12.56 14.60 -2.63
C ASP A 55 -11.78 14.79 -1.31
N GLY A 56 -11.08 13.75 -0.84
CA GLY A 56 -10.40 13.78 0.44
C GLY A 56 -9.38 12.68 0.65
N ALA A 57 -9.19 12.30 1.91
CA ALA A 57 -8.32 11.21 2.31
C ALA A 57 -8.84 10.46 3.52
N VAL A 58 -8.63 9.15 3.54
CA VAL A 58 -8.70 8.36 4.76
C VAL A 58 -7.36 8.43 5.46
N CYS A 59 -7.32 8.85 6.72
CA CYS A 59 -6.09 8.97 7.48
C CYS A 59 -6.22 8.47 8.92
N PHE A 60 -5.14 7.89 9.45
CA PHE A 60 -5.00 7.74 10.88
C PHE A 60 -4.51 9.05 11.50
N SER A 61 -5.13 9.48 12.60
CA SER A 61 -4.65 10.54 13.47
C SER A 61 -5.14 10.22 14.87
N ILE A 62 -4.23 10.14 15.84
CA ILE A 62 -4.51 9.64 17.19
C ILE A 62 -5.82 10.25 17.75
N PRO A 63 -6.76 9.43 18.25
CA PRO A 63 -6.74 7.96 18.31
C PRO A 63 -7.60 7.29 17.23
N HIS A 64 -7.97 7.96 16.14
CA HIS A 64 -9.02 7.50 15.23
C HIS A 64 -8.54 7.39 13.78
N ILE A 65 -9.28 6.59 13.00
CA ILE A 65 -9.21 6.61 11.54
C ILE A 65 -10.35 7.52 11.07
N TRP A 66 -9.99 8.55 10.31
CA TRP A 66 -10.86 9.60 9.82
C TRP A 66 -10.98 9.53 8.30
N TYR A 67 -12.14 9.92 7.78
CA TYR A 67 -12.25 10.49 6.45
C TYR A 67 -12.24 12.01 6.60
N ILE A 68 -11.26 12.66 5.99
CA ILE A 68 -11.14 14.12 5.94
C ILE A 68 -11.40 14.56 4.51
N GLU A 69 -12.29 15.53 4.33
CA GLU A 69 -12.91 15.85 3.04
C GLU A 69 -12.82 17.34 2.78
N ASP A 70 -12.57 17.71 1.52
CA ASP A 70 -12.72 19.04 0.96
C ASP A 70 -14.07 19.11 0.26
N SER A 71 -15.08 19.64 0.95
CA SER A 71 -16.47 19.61 0.47
C SER A 71 -16.84 20.79 -0.45
N ASP A 72 -15.98 21.80 -0.55
CA ASP A 72 -16.20 23.00 -1.38
C ASP A 72 -15.20 23.17 -2.54
N GLY A 73 -14.17 22.32 -2.60
CA GLY A 73 -13.20 22.23 -3.69
C GLY A 73 -12.10 23.29 -3.63
N ASP A 74 -11.84 23.90 -2.46
CA ASP A 74 -10.81 24.93 -2.28
C ASP A 74 -9.38 24.36 -2.12
N GLY A 75 -9.26 23.02 -2.09
CA GLY A 75 -8.01 22.29 -1.90
C GLY A 75 -7.66 22.05 -0.42
N LYS A 76 -8.59 22.26 0.52
CA LYS A 76 -8.41 22.04 1.96
C LYS A 76 -9.59 21.29 2.57
N ALA A 77 -9.27 20.42 3.53
CA ALA A 77 -10.28 19.71 4.26
C ALA A 77 -11.07 20.64 5.19
N ASP A 78 -12.38 20.64 5.04
CA ASP A 78 -13.34 21.38 5.85
C ASP A 78 -14.24 20.45 6.70
N GLN A 79 -14.27 19.16 6.37
CA GLN A 79 -15.04 18.14 7.11
C GLN A 79 -14.16 16.99 7.64
N ARG A 80 -14.57 16.43 8.79
CA ARG A 80 -13.95 15.25 9.40
C ARG A 80 -15.00 14.27 9.89
N THR A 81 -15.02 13.08 9.30
CA THR A 81 -15.91 11.99 9.69
C THR A 81 -15.10 10.87 10.34
N ARG A 82 -15.45 10.49 11.58
CA ARG A 82 -14.84 9.33 12.22
C ARG A 82 -15.30 8.05 11.54
N LEU A 83 -14.36 7.27 11.01
CA LEU A 83 -14.65 5.96 10.43
C LEU A 83 -14.48 4.85 11.47
N TYR A 84 -13.34 4.82 12.16
CA TYR A 84 -13.00 3.76 13.11
C TYR A 84 -12.24 4.28 14.34
N GLY A 85 -12.26 3.48 15.40
CA GLY A 85 -11.48 3.67 16.63
C GLY A 85 -12.35 3.83 17.89
N PRO A 86 -11.72 4.09 19.06
CA PRO A 86 -10.31 4.41 19.21
C PRO A 86 -9.37 3.24 18.86
N MET A 87 -8.23 3.58 18.27
CA MET A 87 -7.09 2.71 18.04
C MET A 87 -6.07 2.98 19.15
N GLY A 88 -5.32 1.96 19.53
CA GLY A 88 -4.36 2.05 20.62
C GLY A 88 -3.13 2.88 20.25
N PHE A 89 -2.70 3.71 21.19
CA PHE A 89 -1.54 4.61 21.09
C PHE A 89 -0.88 4.89 22.45
N GLU A 90 -1.55 4.50 23.55
CA GLU A 90 -1.26 4.94 24.91
C GLU A 90 0.04 4.33 25.46
N LYS A 91 0.42 3.15 24.96
CA LYS A 91 1.64 2.46 25.37
C LYS A 91 2.81 2.79 24.47
N ASP A 92 2.56 3.00 23.19
CA ASP A 92 3.59 3.19 22.18
C ASP A 92 3.06 4.01 21.00
N THR A 93 3.74 5.09 20.63
CA THR A 93 3.39 5.95 19.49
C THR A 93 4.20 5.64 18.23
N HIS A 94 5.07 4.63 18.27
CA HIS A 94 5.85 4.16 17.13
C HIS A 94 5.13 3.01 16.39
N GLY A 95 4.46 2.13 17.13
CA GLY A 95 3.74 0.96 16.63
C GLY A 95 2.24 1.18 16.44
N MET A 96 1.85 2.18 15.67
CA MET A 96 0.45 2.56 15.44
C MET A 96 -0.08 2.09 14.07
N CYS A 97 -1.33 2.47 13.75
CA CYS A 97 -1.93 2.19 12.45
C CYS A 97 -1.19 2.92 11.31
N ASN A 98 -0.67 2.14 10.37
CA ASN A 98 0.17 2.63 9.28
C ASN A 98 -0.03 1.82 7.99
N ALA A 99 0.69 2.18 6.93
CA ALA A 99 0.77 1.45 5.66
C ALA A 99 -0.59 1.18 4.98
N PHE A 100 -1.42 2.23 4.89
CA PHE A 100 -2.72 2.17 4.24
C PHE A 100 -2.57 1.77 2.76
N THR A 101 -2.92 0.53 2.44
CA THR A 101 -2.71 -0.10 1.14
C THR A 101 -4.02 -0.64 0.61
N ARG A 102 -4.50 -0.15 -0.53
CA ARG A 102 -5.79 -0.55 -1.07
C ARG A 102 -5.70 -1.85 -1.88
N GLY A 103 -6.52 -2.83 -1.52
CA GLY A 103 -6.66 -4.08 -2.27
C GLY A 103 -7.50 -3.91 -3.54
N LEU A 104 -7.31 -4.82 -4.50
CA LEU A 104 -8.17 -4.91 -5.69
C LEU A 104 -9.64 -5.22 -5.35
N ASP A 105 -9.88 -5.79 -4.17
CA ASP A 105 -11.21 -6.02 -3.60
C ASP A 105 -11.91 -4.73 -3.11
N GLY A 106 -11.20 -3.60 -3.16
CA GLY A 106 -11.69 -2.28 -2.75
C GLY A 106 -11.57 -2.02 -1.24
N TRP A 107 -11.05 -2.96 -0.45
CA TRP A 107 -10.78 -2.76 0.98
C TRP A 107 -9.45 -2.03 1.17
N LEU A 108 -9.35 -1.28 2.26
CA LEU A 108 -8.11 -0.66 2.69
C LEU A 108 -7.45 -1.52 3.77
N TYR A 109 -6.25 -2.01 3.50
CA TYR A 109 -5.45 -2.80 4.42
C TYR A 109 -4.54 -1.89 5.24
N SER A 110 -4.28 -2.27 6.48
CA SER A 110 -3.45 -1.51 7.40
C SER A 110 -2.69 -2.43 8.35
N CYS A 111 -1.50 -2.00 8.75
CA CYS A 111 -0.77 -2.60 9.84
C CYS A 111 -1.32 -2.12 11.20
N HIS A 112 -1.32 -3.00 12.19
CA HIS A 112 -1.44 -2.67 13.62
C HIS A 112 -0.12 -3.03 14.28
N GLY A 113 0.66 -2.01 14.63
CA GLY A 113 2.05 -2.15 15.04
C GLY A 113 2.24 -2.63 16.48
N PHE A 114 3.38 -2.24 17.05
CA PHE A 114 3.88 -2.70 18.34
C PHE A 114 3.11 -2.21 19.59
N ASN A 115 3.02 -3.10 20.58
CA ASN A 115 2.75 -2.84 22.01
C ASN A 115 1.44 -2.10 22.36
N ASN A 116 0.53 -1.93 21.40
CA ASN A 116 -0.80 -1.37 21.64
C ASN A 116 -1.89 -2.46 21.64
N SER A 117 -2.99 -2.16 22.32
CA SER A 117 -4.23 -2.95 22.27
C SER A 117 -5.32 -2.14 21.59
N THR A 118 -6.18 -2.78 20.81
CA THR A 118 -7.30 -2.13 20.14
C THR A 118 -8.50 -3.05 20.09
N SER A 119 -9.66 -2.51 20.41
CA SER A 119 -10.97 -3.15 20.24
C SER A 119 -11.81 -2.18 19.41
N VAL A 120 -12.11 -2.54 18.18
CA VAL A 120 -12.71 -1.63 17.19
C VAL A 120 -13.81 -2.33 16.41
N SER A 121 -14.89 -1.59 16.13
CA SER A 121 -16.00 -2.10 15.34
C SER A 121 -16.31 -1.24 14.13
N GLY A 122 -16.80 -1.91 13.06
CA GLY A 122 -17.48 -1.24 11.96
C GLY A 122 -18.88 -0.78 12.36
N LYS A 123 -19.51 0.04 11.53
CA LYS A 123 -20.92 0.45 11.72
C LYS A 123 -21.90 -0.73 11.70
N ASP A 124 -21.51 -1.85 11.10
CA ASP A 124 -22.27 -3.10 11.09
C ASP A 124 -22.19 -3.90 12.41
N GLY A 125 -21.36 -3.45 13.36
CA GLY A 125 -21.16 -4.09 14.66
C GLY A 125 -20.15 -5.23 14.66
N ASN A 126 -19.47 -5.52 13.55
CA ASN A 126 -18.37 -6.49 13.57
C ASN A 126 -17.24 -5.97 14.45
N LEU A 127 -16.85 -6.77 15.45
CA LEU A 127 -15.79 -6.44 16.40
C LEU A 127 -14.49 -7.13 16.03
N VAL A 128 -13.41 -6.35 15.99
CA VAL A 128 -12.05 -6.84 15.82
C VAL A 128 -11.23 -6.42 17.04
N GLU A 129 -10.52 -7.39 17.60
CA GLU A 129 -9.57 -7.17 18.69
C GLU A 129 -8.15 -7.46 18.20
N MET A 130 -7.26 -6.52 18.46
CA MET A 130 -5.86 -6.59 18.05
C MET A 130 -4.96 -6.26 19.22
N HIS A 131 -3.88 -7.02 19.33
CA HIS A 131 -2.82 -6.77 20.29
C HIS A 131 -1.47 -6.92 19.60
N SER A 132 -0.69 -5.83 19.57
CA SER A 132 0.70 -5.73 19.12
C SER A 132 1.08 -6.62 17.93
N GLY A 133 1.14 -6.11 16.70
CA GLY A 133 1.50 -6.93 15.55
C GLY A 133 0.31 -7.73 15.08
N ASN A 134 -0.39 -7.12 14.12
CA ASN A 134 -1.45 -7.70 13.31
C ASN A 134 -1.52 -6.93 11.98
N THR A 135 -2.25 -7.46 11.01
CA THR A 135 -2.82 -6.63 9.95
C THR A 135 -4.33 -6.78 9.94
N PHE A 136 -5.01 -5.76 9.45
CA PHE A 136 -6.45 -5.72 9.34
C PHE A 136 -6.84 -5.01 8.06
N ARG A 137 -8.11 -5.14 7.67
CA ARG A 137 -8.68 -4.42 6.53
C ARG A 137 -9.99 -3.74 6.90
N MET A 138 -10.32 -2.68 6.19
CA MET A 138 -11.49 -1.86 6.47
C MET A 138 -12.14 -1.35 5.18
N ARG A 139 -13.46 -1.18 5.19
CA ARG A 139 -14.19 -0.48 4.14
C ARG A 139 -13.99 1.03 4.29
N LEU A 140 -13.78 1.73 3.17
CA LEU A 140 -13.51 3.18 3.19
C LEU A 140 -14.70 4.02 3.68
N ASP A 141 -15.91 3.46 3.72
CA ASP A 141 -17.13 4.10 4.21
C ASP A 141 -17.39 3.88 5.72
N GLY A 142 -16.50 3.16 6.42
CA GLY A 142 -16.65 2.88 7.85
C GLY A 142 -17.57 1.71 8.18
N THR A 143 -18.13 1.01 7.19
CA THR A 143 -19.18 0.00 7.44
C THR A 143 -18.64 -1.24 8.12
N ARG A 144 -17.45 -1.70 7.75
CA ARG A 144 -16.91 -3.01 8.15
C ARG A 144 -15.41 -2.94 8.39
N VAL A 145 -14.94 -3.56 9.46
CA VAL A 145 -13.52 -3.84 9.73
C VAL A 145 -13.37 -5.34 9.88
N GLU A 146 -12.25 -5.90 9.43
CA GLU A 146 -11.95 -7.32 9.58
C GLU A 146 -10.49 -7.49 9.97
N HIS A 147 -10.25 -8.44 10.88
CA HIS A 147 -8.90 -8.94 11.13
C HIS A 147 -8.38 -9.63 9.85
N PHE A 148 -7.07 -9.58 9.61
CA PHE A 148 -6.48 -10.19 8.41
C PHE A 148 -5.36 -11.17 8.73
N THR A 149 -4.40 -10.81 9.59
CA THR A 149 -3.31 -11.72 9.98
C THR A 149 -2.90 -11.55 11.45
N HIS A 150 -2.44 -12.64 12.05
CA HIS A 150 -2.00 -12.71 13.45
C HIS A 150 -0.48 -12.77 13.57
N GLY A 151 0.07 -12.30 14.70
CA GLY A 151 1.51 -12.34 14.92
C GLY A 151 2.22 -11.19 14.23
N MET A 152 3.52 -11.32 13.94
CA MET A 152 4.42 -10.18 13.74
C MET A 152 4.62 -9.35 15.02
N VAL A 153 5.65 -8.51 15.05
CA VAL A 153 5.94 -7.66 16.21
C VAL A 153 5.54 -6.22 15.93
N ASN A 154 6.04 -5.65 14.85
CA ASN A 154 5.80 -4.27 14.45
C ASN A 154 5.76 -4.14 12.91
N PRO A 155 4.68 -4.65 12.27
CA PRO A 155 4.51 -4.50 10.84
C PRO A 155 4.46 -3.01 10.48
N PHE A 156 5.35 -2.59 9.58
CA PHE A 156 5.60 -1.21 9.23
C PHE A 156 5.95 -1.06 7.75
N GLY A 157 4.94 -0.75 6.95
CA GLY A 157 5.04 -0.72 5.49
C GLY A 157 4.44 -1.96 4.85
N MET A 158 3.68 -1.75 3.78
CA MET A 158 2.96 -2.77 3.05
C MET A 158 2.98 -2.42 1.57
N CYS A 159 3.14 -3.43 0.71
CA CYS A 159 3.00 -3.27 -0.73
C CYS A 159 2.31 -4.49 -1.34
N GLN A 160 2.07 -4.42 -2.65
CA GLN A 160 1.48 -5.51 -3.41
C GLN A 160 2.49 -6.10 -4.38
N THR A 161 2.43 -7.42 -4.56
CA THR A 161 3.10 -8.06 -5.69
C THR A 161 2.41 -7.70 -7.00
N GLU A 162 3.03 -7.99 -8.14
CA GLU A 162 2.35 -7.85 -9.44
C GLU A 162 1.06 -8.69 -9.54
N GLN A 163 0.99 -9.81 -8.80
CA GLN A 163 -0.19 -10.68 -8.65
C GLN A 163 -1.21 -10.14 -7.64
N ALA A 164 -0.94 -8.98 -7.03
CA ALA A 164 -1.67 -8.40 -5.90
C ALA A 164 -1.68 -9.27 -4.63
N ASP A 165 -0.61 -10.03 -4.39
CA ASP A 165 -0.33 -10.56 -3.06
C ASP A 165 0.12 -9.43 -2.13
N LEU A 166 -0.22 -9.48 -0.85
CA LEU A 166 0.23 -8.46 0.09
C LEU A 166 1.57 -8.86 0.72
N LEU A 167 2.54 -7.95 0.66
CA LEU A 167 3.82 -8.06 1.36
C LEU A 167 3.87 -7.02 2.47
N VAL A 168 4.48 -7.36 3.59
CA VAL A 168 4.70 -6.43 4.70
C VAL A 168 6.16 -6.48 5.13
N ALA A 169 6.70 -5.33 5.54
CA ALA A 169 7.95 -5.29 6.29
C ALA A 169 7.62 -5.36 7.78
N ASP A 170 8.18 -6.32 8.51
CA ASP A 170 7.98 -6.42 9.96
C ASP A 170 9.26 -6.06 10.73
N CYS A 171 9.19 -4.96 11.47
CA CYS A 171 10.26 -4.60 12.39
C CYS A 171 10.36 -5.64 13.53
N HIS A 172 11.58 -5.99 13.90
CA HIS A 172 11.93 -6.98 14.93
C HIS A 172 11.78 -8.48 14.60
N THR A 173 11.10 -8.88 13.53
CA THR A 173 11.08 -10.30 13.10
C THR A 173 11.78 -10.49 11.74
N LYS A 174 11.09 -10.18 10.64
CA LYS A 174 11.50 -10.43 9.27
C LYS A 174 11.29 -9.18 8.42
N PRO A 175 12.33 -8.70 7.73
CA PRO A 175 12.22 -7.55 6.83
C PRO A 175 11.16 -7.67 5.73
N LEU A 176 10.72 -8.89 5.39
CA LEU A 176 9.71 -9.12 4.37
C LEU A 176 8.92 -10.40 4.64
N SER A 177 7.59 -10.29 4.68
CA SER A 177 6.64 -11.39 4.86
C SER A 177 5.52 -11.32 3.84
N LEU A 178 5.14 -12.47 3.27
CA LEU A 178 3.94 -12.62 2.43
C LEU A 178 2.74 -12.84 3.34
N LEU A 179 1.73 -11.95 3.26
CA LEU A 179 0.51 -12.03 4.05
C LEU A 179 -0.48 -13.06 3.50
N MET A 180 -0.92 -13.95 4.38
CA MET A 180 -1.94 -14.96 4.13
C MET A 180 -3.10 -14.69 5.07
N ARG A 181 -4.33 -14.62 4.54
CA ARG A 181 -5.54 -14.38 5.34
C ARG A 181 -5.66 -15.41 6.47
N GLU A 182 -5.95 -14.95 7.68
CA GLU A 182 -5.94 -15.70 8.95
C GLU A 182 -4.58 -16.33 9.31
N GLY A 183 -3.51 -15.99 8.60
CA GLY A 183 -2.18 -16.54 8.82
C GLY A 183 -1.56 -16.09 10.14
N TYR A 184 -0.82 -17.01 10.77
CA TYR A 184 -0.05 -16.75 11.99
C TYR A 184 1.43 -16.58 11.65
N TYR A 185 2.02 -15.47 12.08
CA TYR A 185 3.43 -15.15 11.91
C TYR A 185 4.17 -15.21 13.25
N GLU A 186 5.48 -15.43 13.20
CA GLU A 186 6.31 -15.40 14.40
C GLU A 186 6.17 -14.03 15.12
N SER A 187 6.12 -14.06 16.44
CA SER A 187 5.98 -12.88 17.29
C SER A 187 6.49 -13.19 18.70
N PHE A 188 6.89 -12.17 19.44
CA PHE A 188 7.32 -12.32 20.83
C PHE A 188 6.23 -12.92 21.72
N GLY A 189 6.49 -14.12 22.24
CA GLY A 189 5.65 -14.76 23.26
C GLY A 189 4.23 -15.11 22.82
N LYS A 190 3.94 -15.15 21.50
CA LYS A 190 2.61 -15.50 20.99
C LYS A 190 2.58 -16.92 20.41
N PRO A 191 1.70 -17.81 20.91
CA PRO A 191 1.50 -19.13 20.33
C PRO A 191 0.74 -19.05 19.00
N HIS A 192 0.94 -20.03 18.12
CA HIS A 192 0.15 -20.22 16.90
C HIS A 192 -1.14 -21.02 17.20
N ASP A 193 -2.03 -21.11 16.22
CA ASP A 193 -3.32 -21.82 16.25
C ASP A 193 -3.26 -23.36 16.28
N GLY A 194 -2.06 -23.94 16.37
CA GLY A 194 -1.83 -25.39 16.26
C GLY A 194 -1.61 -25.92 14.83
N LEU A 195 -1.84 -25.13 13.77
CA LEU A 195 -1.54 -25.50 12.37
C LEU A 195 -0.13 -25.07 11.94
N GLY A 196 0.48 -24.15 12.68
CA GLY A 196 1.86 -23.71 12.50
C GLY A 196 1.94 -22.25 12.05
N PHE A 197 3.16 -21.74 11.87
CA PHE A 197 3.37 -20.40 11.33
C PHE A 197 3.42 -20.41 9.80
N VAL A 198 3.06 -19.29 9.19
CA VAL A 198 3.33 -19.02 7.78
C VAL A 198 4.85 -19.04 7.57
N PRO A 199 5.38 -19.80 6.59
CA PRO A 199 6.81 -19.88 6.36
C PRO A 199 7.44 -18.53 6.03
N ASP A 200 8.64 -18.31 6.54
CA ASP A 200 9.43 -17.13 6.23
C ASP A 200 9.72 -17.04 4.73
N LEU A 201 9.54 -15.84 4.18
CA LEU A 201 9.91 -15.53 2.81
C LEU A 201 11.44 -15.31 2.68
N MET A 202 12.12 -14.93 3.76
CA MET A 202 13.55 -14.59 3.77
C MET A 202 14.32 -15.22 4.94
N ASP A 203 15.58 -15.58 4.67
CA ASP A 203 16.52 -16.20 5.62
C ASP A 203 17.69 -15.27 6.03
N HIS A 204 17.75 -14.06 5.48
CA HIS A 204 18.69 -12.99 5.82
C HIS A 204 17.99 -11.78 6.47
N LEU A 205 18.76 -10.79 6.91
CA LEU A 205 18.25 -9.61 7.62
C LEU A 205 18.81 -8.27 7.10
N HIS A 206 19.57 -8.23 6.00
CA HIS A 206 20.19 -6.98 5.51
C HIS A 206 20.98 -6.18 6.57
N GLY A 207 21.52 -6.88 7.58
CA GLY A 207 22.21 -6.29 8.73
C GLY A 207 21.30 -5.58 9.75
N SER A 208 19.98 -5.54 9.58
CA SER A 208 19.03 -5.02 10.56
C SER A 208 17.58 -5.44 10.27
N THR A 209 16.79 -5.66 11.33
CA THR A 209 15.33 -5.86 11.20
C THR A 209 14.53 -4.55 11.14
N ALA A 210 15.17 -3.38 11.31
CA ALA A 210 14.48 -2.09 11.28
C ALA A 210 14.30 -1.59 9.84
N ILE A 211 13.32 -2.16 9.16
CA ILE A 211 12.91 -1.73 7.82
C ILE A 211 11.65 -0.86 7.94
N GLY A 212 11.77 0.40 7.53
CA GLY A 212 10.66 1.32 7.37
C GLY A 212 10.20 1.34 5.91
N GLY A 213 9.02 0.78 5.66
CA GLY A 213 8.43 0.80 4.32
C GLY A 213 8.96 -0.31 3.40
N VAL A 214 8.10 -0.71 2.46
CA VAL A 214 8.45 -1.65 1.40
C VAL A 214 7.70 -1.27 0.13
N ALA A 215 8.37 -1.44 -1.02
CA ALA A 215 7.74 -1.34 -2.34
C ALA A 215 8.23 -2.49 -3.22
N GLN A 216 7.36 -3.03 -4.08
CA GLN A 216 7.81 -3.86 -5.20
C GLN A 216 7.85 -3.02 -6.47
N TYR A 217 8.89 -3.19 -7.27
CA TYR A 217 9.04 -2.46 -8.53
C TYR A 217 8.35 -3.16 -9.70
N ASN A 218 7.09 -2.80 -9.91
CA ASN A 218 6.24 -3.33 -11.00
C ASN A 218 5.91 -2.21 -12.00
N ALA A 219 6.97 -1.64 -12.57
CA ALA A 219 6.96 -0.62 -13.62
C ALA A 219 8.16 -0.86 -14.56
N ASP A 220 8.25 -0.14 -15.66
CA ASP A 220 9.21 -0.38 -16.74
C ASP A 220 10.21 0.77 -16.97
N ALA A 221 10.23 1.76 -16.08
CA ALA A 221 11.18 2.89 -16.19
C ALA A 221 12.60 2.53 -15.72
N PHE A 222 12.76 1.58 -14.79
CA PHE A 222 14.07 1.03 -14.42
C PHE A 222 14.39 -0.18 -15.31
N PRO A 223 15.68 -0.54 -15.47
CA PRO A 223 16.08 -1.74 -16.21
C PRO A 223 15.46 -3.02 -15.68
N ASP A 224 15.31 -4.01 -16.57
CA ASP A 224 14.67 -5.32 -16.30
C ASP A 224 15.19 -6.03 -15.04
N VAL A 225 16.46 -5.84 -14.68
CA VAL A 225 17.04 -6.43 -13.46
C VAL A 225 16.28 -6.02 -12.20
N TYR A 226 15.67 -4.83 -12.18
CA TYR A 226 14.91 -4.33 -11.03
C TYR A 226 13.44 -4.75 -11.04
N HIS A 227 12.91 -5.27 -12.15
CA HIS A 227 11.50 -5.64 -12.25
C HIS A 227 11.18 -6.78 -11.28
N GLY A 228 10.07 -6.65 -10.56
CA GLY A 228 9.65 -7.59 -9.52
C GLY A 228 10.56 -7.62 -8.27
N SER A 229 11.61 -6.78 -8.22
CA SER A 229 12.41 -6.65 -7.00
C SER A 229 11.63 -5.92 -5.91
N THR A 230 11.82 -6.33 -4.66
CA THR A 230 11.37 -5.55 -3.51
C THR A 230 12.47 -4.62 -3.02
N PHE A 231 12.08 -3.42 -2.63
CA PHE A 231 12.92 -2.40 -2.01
C PHE A 231 12.43 -2.12 -0.60
N GLY A 232 13.35 -2.18 0.36
CA GLY A 232 13.08 -1.90 1.78
C GLY A 232 13.92 -0.75 2.31
N GLY A 233 13.29 0.17 3.05
CA GLY A 233 13.97 1.30 3.67
C GLY A 233 14.66 0.91 4.96
N ASN A 234 15.98 0.75 4.97
CA ASN A 234 16.71 0.38 6.17
C ASN A 234 17.14 1.62 6.94
N VAL A 235 16.34 1.98 7.95
CA VAL A 235 16.57 3.18 8.77
C VAL A 235 17.84 3.06 9.63
N MET A 236 18.23 1.84 10.00
CA MET A 236 19.41 1.62 10.85
C MET A 236 20.72 1.74 10.07
N THR A 237 20.75 1.28 8.82
CA THR A 237 21.96 1.30 8.00
C THR A 237 22.01 2.44 6.98
N GLY A 238 20.93 3.20 6.82
CA GLY A 238 20.84 4.30 5.86
C GLY A 238 20.87 3.81 4.41
N ARG A 239 20.15 2.73 4.13
CA ARG A 239 20.17 2.04 2.82
C ARG A 239 18.78 1.78 2.28
N ILE A 240 18.70 1.62 0.96
CA ILE A 240 17.55 0.99 0.31
C ILE A 240 18.00 -0.41 -0.09
N ASN A 241 17.59 -1.39 0.71
CA ASN A 241 17.90 -2.79 0.46
C ASN A 241 17.08 -3.32 -0.70
N ARG A 242 17.61 -4.32 -1.41
CA ARG A 242 16.93 -4.96 -2.55
C ARG A 242 16.85 -6.47 -2.35
N ASN A 243 15.71 -7.05 -2.75
CA ASN A 243 15.59 -8.50 -2.92
C ASN A 243 14.94 -8.84 -4.26
N SER A 244 15.41 -9.88 -4.92
CA SER A 244 14.67 -10.56 -5.98
C SER A 244 13.66 -11.53 -5.33
N LEU A 245 12.43 -11.61 -5.84
CA LEU A 245 11.44 -12.60 -5.38
C LEU A 245 11.43 -13.80 -6.32
N LEU A 246 11.97 -14.93 -5.85
CA LEU A 246 12.00 -16.17 -6.60
C LEU A 246 10.76 -17.02 -6.28
N PRO A 247 9.96 -17.44 -7.26
CA PRO A 247 8.82 -18.32 -7.02
C PRO A 247 9.23 -19.63 -6.33
N ARG A 248 8.45 -20.04 -5.32
CA ARG A 248 8.64 -21.29 -4.58
C ARG A 248 7.29 -21.86 -4.16
N GLY A 249 6.80 -22.87 -4.89
CA GLY A 249 5.45 -23.38 -4.71
C GLY A 249 4.42 -22.27 -4.92
N SER A 250 3.48 -22.11 -3.99
CA SER A 250 2.48 -21.04 -4.03
C SER A 250 2.94 -19.71 -3.38
N GLY A 251 4.22 -19.58 -3.05
CA GLY A 251 4.80 -18.38 -2.45
C GLY A 251 6.14 -18.00 -3.10
N TYR A 252 6.98 -17.28 -2.34
CA TYR A 252 8.25 -16.77 -2.81
C TYR A 252 9.38 -17.05 -1.82
N ARG A 253 10.62 -17.01 -2.31
CA ARG A 253 11.83 -16.83 -1.51
C ARG A 253 12.48 -15.51 -1.91
N ALA A 254 12.72 -14.61 -0.97
CA ALA A 254 13.57 -13.44 -1.22
C ALA A 254 15.03 -13.87 -1.32
N GLN A 255 15.66 -13.49 -2.41
CA GLN A 255 17.10 -13.55 -2.59
C GLN A 255 17.69 -12.17 -2.31
N GLU A 256 18.66 -12.10 -1.40
CA GLU A 256 19.43 -10.88 -1.15
C GLU A 256 20.16 -10.45 -2.43
N GLU A 257 19.97 -9.20 -2.82
CA GLU A 257 20.63 -8.55 -3.96
C GLU A 257 21.47 -7.37 -3.47
N PRO A 258 22.41 -6.86 -4.27
CA PRO A 258 23.08 -5.60 -3.96
C PRO A 258 22.08 -4.47 -3.71
N ASP A 259 22.34 -3.69 -2.66
CA ASP A 259 21.53 -2.53 -2.28
C ASP A 259 21.32 -1.59 -3.46
N LEU A 260 20.11 -1.06 -3.60
CA LEU A 260 19.80 -0.05 -4.61
C LEU A 260 20.56 1.25 -4.33
N LEU A 261 20.63 1.62 -3.05
CA LEU A 261 21.22 2.88 -2.61
C LEU A 261 21.87 2.72 -1.24
N ILE A 262 23.09 3.25 -1.11
CA ILE A 262 23.79 3.44 0.15
C ILE A 262 24.03 4.94 0.31
N ALA A 263 23.43 5.56 1.32
CA ALA A 263 23.56 6.99 1.52
C ALA A 263 24.91 7.35 2.16
N ALA A 264 25.55 8.40 1.64
CA ALA A 264 26.73 8.99 2.29
C ALA A 264 26.36 9.86 3.51
N ASP A 265 25.12 10.32 3.56
CA ASP A 265 24.59 11.11 4.67
C ASP A 265 24.14 10.19 5.82
N PRO A 266 24.80 10.24 6.99
CA PRO A 266 24.50 9.33 8.09
C PRO A 266 23.13 9.57 8.73
N TRP A 267 22.41 10.63 8.36
CA TRP A 267 21.06 10.96 8.87
C TRP A 267 19.95 10.54 7.90
N PHE A 268 20.28 9.91 6.77
CA PHE A 268 19.29 9.32 5.88
C PHE A 268 18.55 8.17 6.56
N ARG A 269 17.23 8.29 6.68
CA ARG A 269 16.30 7.36 7.35
C ARG A 269 15.12 7.08 6.43
N PRO A 270 15.24 6.18 5.45
CA PRO A 270 14.14 5.83 4.55
C PRO A 270 13.07 5.07 5.32
N VAL A 271 11.93 5.72 5.56
CA VAL A 271 10.83 5.21 6.40
C VAL A 271 9.61 4.75 5.62
N ASP A 272 9.46 5.19 4.36
CA ASP A 272 8.43 4.72 3.46
C ASP A 272 8.89 4.76 2.00
N LEU A 273 8.37 3.85 1.17
CA LEU A 273 8.70 3.73 -0.25
C LEU A 273 7.44 3.45 -1.08
N GLN A 274 7.31 4.11 -2.22
CA GLN A 274 6.23 3.84 -3.17
C GLN A 274 6.70 3.98 -4.62
N VAL A 275 6.14 3.18 -5.53
CA VAL A 275 6.34 3.35 -6.97
C VAL A 275 5.25 4.26 -7.52
N GLY A 276 5.65 5.35 -8.17
CA GLY A 276 4.72 6.32 -8.74
C GLY A 276 4.14 5.89 -10.10
N PRO A 277 3.07 6.56 -10.55
CA PRO A 277 2.51 6.34 -11.89
C PRO A 277 3.48 6.74 -13.03
N ASP A 278 4.51 7.53 -12.71
CA ASP A 278 5.61 7.88 -13.60
C ASP A 278 6.77 6.87 -13.59
N GLY A 279 6.59 5.72 -12.92
CA GLY A 279 7.58 4.65 -12.84
C GLY A 279 8.78 4.95 -11.94
N ALA A 280 8.80 6.09 -11.25
CA ALA A 280 9.85 6.45 -10.30
C ALA A 280 9.64 5.79 -8.93
N LEU A 281 10.72 5.54 -8.19
CA LEU A 281 10.66 5.11 -6.79
C LEU A 281 10.73 6.36 -5.89
N TYR A 282 9.67 6.59 -5.13
CA TYR A 282 9.59 7.67 -4.14
C TYR A 282 9.98 7.14 -2.77
N VAL A 283 10.77 7.92 -2.04
CA VAL A 283 11.25 7.56 -0.70
C VAL A 283 10.98 8.70 0.27
N ALA A 284 10.25 8.41 1.34
CA ALA A 284 10.12 9.29 2.48
C ALA A 284 11.30 9.08 3.42
N ASP A 285 12.04 10.15 3.68
CA ASP A 285 13.19 10.15 4.55
C ASP A 285 12.92 11.01 5.78
N PHE A 286 12.85 10.35 6.94
CA PHE A 286 12.57 10.97 8.23
C PHE A 286 13.67 11.95 8.68
N TYR A 287 14.86 11.85 8.06
CA TYR A 287 16.02 12.74 8.25
C TYR A 287 16.36 13.05 9.72
N ASN A 288 16.82 12.03 10.45
CA ASN A 288 17.11 12.16 11.87
C ASN A 288 18.40 11.45 12.26
N ARG A 289 19.16 12.05 13.18
CA ARG A 289 20.40 11.44 13.67
C ARG A 289 20.13 10.31 14.67
N ILE A 290 19.08 10.47 15.48
CA ILE A 290 18.63 9.48 16.47
C ILE A 290 17.56 8.63 15.81
N ILE A 291 17.70 7.31 15.90
CA ILE A 291 16.87 6.38 15.11
C ILE A 291 15.66 5.94 15.94
N GLY A 292 15.90 5.38 17.12
CA GLY A 292 14.87 4.80 17.98
C GLY A 292 14.55 5.60 19.25
N HIS A 293 13.49 5.19 19.93
CA HIS A 293 13.08 5.73 21.24
C HIS A 293 13.89 5.19 22.44
N TYR A 294 14.73 4.17 22.23
CA TYR A 294 15.54 3.54 23.29
C TYR A 294 16.95 4.13 23.44
N GLU A 295 17.45 4.87 22.45
CA GLU A 295 18.82 5.40 22.44
C GLU A 295 19.01 6.54 23.43
N VAL A 296 18.04 7.46 23.46
CA VAL A 296 18.02 8.67 24.29
C VAL A 296 16.57 9.04 24.59
N GLY A 297 16.37 9.91 25.59
CA GLY A 297 15.05 10.45 25.94
C GLY A 297 14.24 10.97 24.74
N LEU A 298 12.92 10.85 24.82
CA LEU A 298 12.00 11.26 23.76
C LEU A 298 12.04 12.77 23.47
N ASP A 299 12.43 13.57 24.45
CA ASP A 299 12.59 15.01 24.40
C ASP A 299 14.01 15.47 24.04
N HIS A 300 14.93 14.53 23.78
CA HIS A 300 16.33 14.84 23.53
C HIS A 300 16.47 15.85 22.36
N PRO A 301 17.18 16.98 22.55
CA PRO A 301 17.23 18.10 21.59
C PRO A 301 17.89 17.71 20.25
N GLY A 302 18.53 16.55 20.21
CA GLY A 302 19.12 16.01 19.01
C GLY A 302 18.17 15.36 18.02
N ARG A 303 16.90 15.15 18.40
CA ARG A 303 15.85 14.68 17.49
C ARG A 303 15.44 15.86 16.61
N ASP A 304 15.67 15.79 15.31
CA ASP A 304 15.20 16.84 14.39
C ASP A 304 13.67 16.76 14.29
N ARG A 305 12.99 17.90 14.46
CA ARG A 305 11.52 18.04 14.41
C ARG A 305 11.06 19.03 13.33
N LEU A 306 12.00 19.48 12.50
CA LEU A 306 11.81 20.59 11.56
C LEU A 306 12.01 20.16 10.11
N ARG A 307 12.77 19.08 9.88
CA ARG A 307 13.18 18.66 8.54
C ARG A 307 12.78 17.21 8.27
N GLY A 308 12.42 16.97 7.02
CA GLY A 308 12.24 15.68 6.40
C GLY A 308 12.52 15.82 4.90
N ARG A 309 12.73 14.72 4.19
CA ARG A 309 13.03 14.74 2.75
C ARG A 309 12.11 13.76 2.02
N ILE A 310 11.71 14.14 0.81
CA ILE A 310 11.11 13.23 -0.16
C ILE A 310 12.07 13.13 -1.34
N TRP A 311 12.48 11.92 -1.68
CA TRP A 311 13.31 11.64 -2.83
C TRP A 311 12.47 11.04 -3.95
N LYS A 312 12.68 11.50 -5.18
CA LYS A 312 12.21 10.85 -6.41
C LYS A 312 13.41 10.22 -7.09
N ILE A 313 13.48 8.89 -7.06
CA ILE A 313 14.56 8.12 -7.68
C ILE A 313 14.11 7.73 -9.08
N VAL A 314 14.85 8.23 -10.08
CA VAL A 314 14.64 7.93 -11.50
C VAL A 314 15.85 7.22 -12.06
N TYR A 315 15.62 6.26 -12.95
CA TYR A 315 16.70 5.75 -13.78
C TYR A 315 16.99 6.76 -14.89
N ARG A 316 18.28 7.02 -15.14
CA ARG A 316 18.74 7.79 -16.30
C ARG A 316 19.70 6.90 -17.06
N PRO A 317 19.42 6.54 -18.33
CA PRO A 317 20.37 5.80 -19.14
C PRO A 317 21.67 6.61 -19.23
N GLY A 318 22.80 5.97 -18.96
CA GLY A 318 24.13 6.56 -19.11
C GLY A 318 25.00 5.67 -19.97
N GLU A 319 25.88 6.26 -20.78
CA GLU A 319 26.74 5.54 -21.74
C GLU A 319 27.68 4.53 -21.08
N GLU A 320 27.98 4.66 -19.77
CA GLU A 320 28.97 3.85 -19.06
C GLU A 320 28.38 2.75 -18.15
N ARG A 321 27.05 2.62 -18.05
CA ARG A 321 26.45 1.59 -17.18
C ARG A 321 26.11 0.31 -17.93
N ARG A 322 26.39 -0.84 -17.30
CA ARG A 322 26.13 -2.19 -17.85
C ARG A 322 24.64 -2.55 -17.93
N ASP A 323 23.77 -1.76 -17.30
CA ASP A 323 22.32 -1.94 -17.24
C ASP A 323 21.56 -0.99 -18.21
N ALA A 324 22.28 -0.28 -19.08
CA ALA A 324 21.73 0.67 -20.05
C ALA A 324 20.92 -0.05 -21.14
N GLY A 325 19.64 -0.27 -20.85
CA GLY A 325 18.68 -0.85 -21.77
C GLY A 325 17.26 -0.40 -21.44
N ALA A 326 17.02 0.90 -21.31
CA ALA A 326 15.66 1.44 -21.24
C ALA A 326 15.61 2.90 -21.71
N ASP A 327 15.67 3.12 -23.03
CA ASP A 327 15.11 4.33 -23.64
C ASP A 327 13.59 4.16 -23.72
N ARG A 328 12.91 4.28 -22.59
CA ARG A 328 11.46 4.45 -22.56
C ARG A 328 11.14 5.64 -21.68
N ALA A 329 10.62 6.70 -22.31
CA ALA A 329 10.01 7.78 -21.56
C ALA A 329 8.87 7.15 -20.73
N PRO A 330 8.80 7.38 -19.41
CA PRO A 330 7.71 6.86 -18.62
C PRO A 330 6.39 7.40 -19.18
N GLU A 331 5.40 6.52 -19.35
CA GLU A 331 4.03 6.96 -19.63
C GLU A 331 3.52 7.72 -18.41
N THR A 332 3.72 9.04 -18.39
CA THR A 332 3.17 9.88 -17.32
C THR A 332 1.69 10.06 -17.58
N PHE A 333 0.87 9.24 -16.95
CA PHE A 333 -0.57 9.42 -16.96
C PHE A 333 -0.97 10.65 -16.12
N ARG A 334 -1.36 11.74 -16.78
CA ARG A 334 -1.99 12.89 -16.14
C ARG A 334 -3.47 12.91 -16.55
N MET A 335 -4.37 12.59 -15.61
CA MET A 335 -5.83 12.69 -15.79
C MET A 335 -6.35 14.12 -15.99
N SER A 336 -5.47 15.13 -15.98
CA SER A 336 -5.89 16.51 -16.15
C SER A 336 -6.38 16.74 -17.58
N GLN A 337 -7.70 16.95 -17.71
CA GLN A 337 -8.43 17.50 -18.87
C GLN A 337 -8.99 16.51 -19.91
N VAL A 338 -9.65 15.43 -19.48
CA VAL A 338 -10.62 14.75 -20.35
C VAL A 338 -11.99 15.39 -20.13
N ALA A 339 -12.51 16.11 -21.12
CA ALA A 339 -13.80 16.81 -21.01
C ALA A 339 -15.00 15.88 -21.28
N ASP A 340 -14.77 14.77 -22.01
CA ASP A 340 -15.80 13.79 -22.35
C ASP A 340 -15.72 12.57 -21.42
N ALA A 341 -16.81 12.27 -20.73
CA ALA A 341 -16.90 11.11 -19.84
C ALA A 341 -16.75 9.77 -20.58
N ALA A 342 -17.10 9.70 -21.86
CA ALA A 342 -16.90 8.48 -22.66
C ALA A 342 -15.42 8.27 -22.98
N GLU A 343 -14.72 9.34 -23.38
CA GLU A 343 -13.27 9.32 -23.61
C GLU A 343 -12.51 8.97 -22.32
N GLU A 344 -12.94 9.50 -21.17
CA GLU A 344 -12.34 9.18 -19.86
C GLU A 344 -12.43 7.67 -19.59
N ILE A 345 -13.59 7.06 -19.83
CA ILE A 345 -13.79 5.62 -19.65
C ILE A 345 -12.88 4.83 -20.59
N ASP A 346 -12.81 5.17 -21.87
CA ASP A 346 -12.00 4.43 -22.85
C ASP A 346 -10.50 4.52 -22.50
N ILE A 347 -10.03 5.68 -22.06
CA ILE A 347 -8.67 5.86 -21.55
C ILE A 347 -8.42 4.96 -20.33
N LEU A 348 -9.31 5.00 -19.33
CA LEU A 348 -9.15 4.20 -18.11
C LEU A 348 -9.18 2.69 -18.39
N ILE A 349 -10.00 2.24 -19.36
CA ILE A 349 -10.02 0.85 -19.80
C ILE A 349 -8.68 0.43 -20.40
N ASP A 350 -8.07 1.27 -21.24
CA ASP A 350 -6.74 0.98 -21.78
C ASP A 350 -5.68 0.88 -20.68
N GLN A 351 -5.76 1.76 -19.68
CA GLN A 351 -4.82 1.79 -18.55
C GLN A 351 -4.91 0.56 -17.64
N LEU A 352 -5.99 -0.22 -17.68
CA LEU A 352 -6.05 -1.53 -16.99
C LEU A 352 -4.97 -2.51 -17.51
N GLY A 353 -4.48 -2.30 -18.73
CA GLY A 353 -3.41 -3.10 -19.35
C GLY A 353 -2.01 -2.50 -19.24
N SER A 354 -1.83 -1.40 -18.51
CA SER A 354 -0.52 -0.73 -18.36
C SER A 354 0.54 -1.65 -17.77
N SER A 355 1.81 -1.50 -18.17
CA SER A 355 2.95 -2.17 -17.53
C SER A 355 3.20 -1.68 -16.10
N ASN A 356 2.80 -0.44 -15.76
CA ASN A 356 2.93 0.13 -14.43
C ASN A 356 1.74 -0.26 -13.54
N GLN A 357 1.99 -1.03 -12.49
CA GLN A 357 0.95 -1.48 -11.56
C GLN A 357 0.23 -0.31 -10.87
N THR A 358 0.94 0.76 -10.51
CA THR A 358 0.32 1.94 -9.88
C THR A 358 -0.72 2.57 -10.80
N VAL A 359 -0.45 2.62 -12.11
CA VAL A 359 -1.41 3.11 -13.11
C VAL A 359 -2.63 2.19 -13.21
N ARG A 360 -2.42 0.87 -13.25
CA ARG A 360 -3.53 -0.10 -13.29
C ARG A 360 -4.43 0.01 -12.06
N LEU A 361 -3.85 0.16 -10.86
CA LEU A 361 -4.58 0.31 -9.61
C LEU A 361 -5.39 1.61 -9.58
N LEU A 362 -4.79 2.73 -9.95
CA LEU A 362 -5.49 4.03 -10.03
C LEU A 362 -6.64 3.99 -11.04
N ALA A 363 -6.45 3.37 -12.21
CA ALA A 363 -7.51 3.22 -13.20
C ALA A 363 -8.65 2.32 -12.68
N THR A 364 -8.31 1.23 -12.00
CA THR A 364 -9.28 0.33 -11.35
C THR A 364 -10.12 1.07 -10.31
N ASP A 365 -9.47 1.86 -9.46
CA ASP A 365 -10.14 2.66 -8.43
C ASP A 365 -11.05 3.73 -9.03
N ARG A 366 -10.56 4.49 -10.02
CA ARG A 366 -11.34 5.52 -10.72
C ARG A 366 -12.58 4.95 -11.40
N LEU A 367 -12.45 3.81 -12.09
CA LEU A 367 -13.58 3.14 -12.75
C LEU A 367 -14.62 2.65 -11.74
N ALA A 368 -14.18 2.09 -10.60
CA ALA A 368 -15.07 1.50 -9.62
C ALA A 368 -15.74 2.53 -8.70
N ASP A 369 -15.00 3.53 -8.23
CA ASP A 369 -15.44 4.46 -7.19
C ASP A 369 -16.13 5.71 -7.74
N ASP A 370 -15.57 6.30 -8.81
CA ASP A 370 -16.02 7.62 -9.30
C ASP A 370 -16.88 7.50 -10.55
N ILE A 371 -16.44 6.69 -11.53
CA ILE A 371 -17.26 6.44 -12.72
C ILE A 371 -18.46 5.54 -12.36
N GLY A 372 -18.20 4.51 -11.56
CA GLY A 372 -19.21 3.60 -11.05
C GLY A 372 -19.87 2.78 -12.15
N LYS A 373 -21.17 2.48 -11.98
CA LYS A 373 -21.95 1.61 -12.89
C LYS A 373 -21.98 2.08 -14.36
N ARG A 374 -21.63 3.33 -14.65
CA ARG A 374 -21.51 3.84 -16.03
C ARG A 374 -20.37 3.15 -16.80
N ALA A 375 -19.34 2.68 -16.10
CA ALA A 375 -18.22 1.97 -16.70
C ALA A 375 -18.57 0.54 -17.15
N THR A 376 -19.61 -0.08 -16.58
CA THR A 376 -19.91 -1.52 -16.74
C THR A 376 -19.84 -2.00 -18.19
N PRO A 377 -20.52 -1.38 -19.18
CA PRO A 377 -20.49 -1.88 -20.56
C PRO A 377 -19.09 -1.86 -21.19
N ALA A 378 -18.23 -0.91 -20.80
CA ALA A 378 -16.86 -0.83 -21.29
C ALA A 378 -15.95 -1.86 -20.60
N VAL A 379 -16.11 -2.05 -19.30
CA VAL A 379 -15.37 -3.05 -18.52
C VAL A 379 -15.72 -4.47 -18.96
N GLU A 380 -17.00 -4.75 -19.30
CA GLU A 380 -17.39 -6.04 -19.86
C GLU A 380 -16.70 -6.35 -21.20
N ARG A 381 -16.45 -5.33 -22.03
CA ARG A 381 -15.67 -5.50 -23.26
C ARG A 381 -14.20 -5.78 -22.95
N ALA A 382 -13.64 -5.16 -21.91
CA ALA A 382 -12.24 -5.34 -21.49
C ALA A 382 -11.94 -6.78 -21.02
N LEU A 383 -12.94 -7.58 -20.64
CA LEU A 383 -12.77 -9.03 -20.40
C LEU A 383 -12.25 -9.80 -21.63
N LYS A 384 -12.28 -9.20 -22.83
CA LYS A 384 -11.76 -9.77 -24.07
C LYS A 384 -10.47 -9.09 -24.55
N ASP A 385 -9.88 -8.19 -23.76
CA ASP A 385 -8.62 -7.53 -24.11
C ASP A 385 -7.51 -8.57 -24.29
N SER A 386 -6.60 -8.34 -25.24
CA SER A 386 -5.45 -9.21 -25.47
C SER A 386 -4.50 -9.28 -24.27
N ARG A 387 -4.42 -8.24 -23.45
CA ARG A 387 -3.52 -8.10 -22.31
C ARG A 387 -4.13 -8.78 -21.07
N PRO A 388 -3.42 -9.74 -20.44
CA PRO A 388 -3.92 -10.44 -19.26
C PRO A 388 -4.26 -9.53 -18.07
N PHE A 389 -3.46 -8.50 -17.80
CA PHE A 389 -3.74 -7.56 -16.71
C PHE A 389 -5.05 -6.80 -16.92
N ALA A 390 -5.35 -6.35 -18.14
CA ALA A 390 -6.61 -5.68 -18.43
C ALA A 390 -7.81 -6.58 -18.12
N ARG A 391 -7.75 -7.86 -18.50
CA ARG A 391 -8.80 -8.85 -18.17
C ARG A 391 -8.91 -9.08 -16.66
N ALA A 392 -7.78 -9.26 -15.97
CA ALA A 392 -7.76 -9.48 -14.52
C ALA A 392 -8.35 -8.29 -13.74
N HIS A 393 -7.93 -7.07 -14.05
CA HIS A 393 -8.46 -5.85 -13.42
C HIS A 393 -9.94 -5.62 -13.77
N ALA A 394 -10.38 -5.95 -14.99
CA ALA A 394 -11.79 -5.87 -15.37
C ALA A 394 -12.70 -6.77 -14.51
N LEU A 395 -12.23 -7.96 -14.10
CA LEU A 395 -12.97 -8.81 -13.14
C LEU A 395 -13.20 -8.08 -11.81
N TRP A 396 -12.16 -7.44 -11.28
CA TRP A 396 -12.24 -6.70 -10.01
C TRP A 396 -13.14 -5.47 -10.11
N VAL A 397 -13.06 -4.71 -11.20
CA VAL A 397 -13.95 -3.58 -11.43
C VAL A 397 -15.41 -4.06 -11.49
N LEU A 398 -15.73 -5.11 -12.26
CA LEU A 398 -17.08 -5.66 -12.32
C LEU A 398 -17.56 -6.18 -10.96
N MET A 399 -16.69 -6.81 -10.17
CA MET A 399 -17.02 -7.27 -8.82
C MET A 399 -17.36 -6.10 -7.91
N ARG A 400 -16.52 -5.06 -7.86
CA ARG A 400 -16.75 -3.86 -7.04
C ARG A 400 -18.01 -3.09 -7.44
N LEU A 401 -18.38 -3.14 -8.72
CA LEU A 401 -19.61 -2.57 -9.25
C LEU A 401 -20.87 -3.42 -8.99
N ASN A 402 -20.71 -4.61 -8.37
CA ASN A 402 -21.75 -5.63 -8.24
C ASN A 402 -22.38 -6.00 -9.60
N ALA A 403 -21.55 -6.05 -10.64
CA ALA A 403 -21.92 -6.30 -12.03
C ALA A 403 -21.23 -7.54 -12.63
N ILE A 404 -20.45 -8.29 -11.83
CA ILE A 404 -19.85 -9.54 -12.28
C ILE A 404 -20.86 -10.68 -12.28
N HIS A 405 -20.84 -11.48 -13.34
CA HIS A 405 -21.73 -12.63 -13.52
C HIS A 405 -20.97 -13.96 -13.47
N GLU A 406 -21.64 -15.02 -13.01
CA GLU A 406 -21.06 -16.37 -12.90
C GLU A 406 -20.44 -16.85 -14.22
N LYS A 407 -21.08 -16.55 -15.36
CA LYS A 407 -20.55 -16.89 -16.68
C LYS A 407 -19.18 -16.26 -16.96
N GLN A 408 -18.98 -15.00 -16.58
CA GLN A 408 -17.71 -14.29 -16.78
C GLN A 408 -16.61 -14.91 -15.91
N ILE A 409 -16.93 -15.24 -14.65
CA ILE A 409 -15.99 -15.92 -13.74
C ILE A 409 -15.59 -17.28 -14.29
N ARG A 410 -16.55 -18.09 -14.77
CA ARG A 410 -16.26 -19.41 -15.37
C ARG A 410 -15.37 -19.31 -16.60
N GLN A 411 -15.62 -18.32 -17.46
CA GLN A 411 -14.75 -18.05 -18.61
C GLN A 411 -13.33 -17.65 -18.19
N ALA A 412 -13.20 -16.81 -17.16
CA ALA A 412 -11.91 -16.36 -16.65
C ALA A 412 -11.09 -17.48 -15.98
N ILE A 413 -11.76 -18.47 -15.37
CA ILE A 413 -11.08 -19.67 -14.82
C ILE A 413 -10.44 -20.53 -15.93
N GLU A 414 -10.98 -20.48 -17.14
CA GLU A 414 -10.44 -21.18 -18.32
C GLU A 414 -9.46 -20.30 -19.13
N ASP A 415 -9.13 -19.10 -18.65
CA ASP A 415 -8.25 -18.18 -19.38
C ASP A 415 -6.83 -18.77 -19.54
N PRO A 416 -6.20 -18.62 -20.72
CA PRO A 416 -4.85 -19.13 -20.95
C PRO A 416 -3.80 -18.50 -20.02
N ALA A 417 -4.02 -17.27 -19.57
CA ALA A 417 -3.09 -16.57 -18.70
C ALA A 417 -3.32 -16.94 -17.21
N PRO A 418 -2.29 -17.44 -16.50
CA PRO A 418 -2.42 -17.82 -15.09
C PRO A 418 -2.92 -16.68 -14.19
N ILE A 419 -2.49 -15.44 -14.47
CA ILE A 419 -2.90 -14.26 -13.70
C ILE A 419 -4.42 -14.04 -13.72
N VAL A 420 -5.07 -14.27 -14.87
CA VAL A 420 -6.52 -14.12 -14.99
C VAL A 420 -7.23 -15.23 -14.23
N ARG A 421 -6.74 -16.47 -14.31
CA ARG A 421 -7.27 -17.60 -13.52
C ARG A 421 -7.19 -17.31 -12.03
N VAL A 422 -6.01 -16.92 -11.53
CA VAL A 422 -5.80 -16.56 -10.11
C VAL A 422 -6.78 -15.49 -9.65
N HIS A 423 -6.95 -14.42 -10.42
CA HIS A 423 -7.88 -13.34 -10.05
C HIS A 423 -9.35 -13.74 -10.19
N ALA A 424 -9.71 -14.68 -11.07
CA ALA A 424 -11.06 -15.23 -11.10
C ALA A 424 -11.41 -15.92 -9.77
N PHE A 425 -10.49 -16.73 -9.21
CA PHE A 425 -10.68 -17.37 -7.90
C PHE A 425 -10.74 -16.36 -6.76
N ARG A 426 -9.83 -15.37 -6.73
CA ARG A 426 -9.84 -14.30 -5.72
C ARG A 426 -11.12 -13.47 -5.77
N THR A 427 -11.66 -13.26 -6.97
CA THR A 427 -12.93 -12.56 -7.14
C THR A 427 -14.09 -13.35 -6.54
N ILE A 428 -14.10 -14.69 -6.62
CA ILE A 428 -15.10 -15.52 -5.93
C ILE A 428 -14.99 -15.36 -4.41
N GLU A 429 -13.76 -15.37 -3.87
CA GLU A 429 -13.51 -15.21 -2.43
C GLU A 429 -13.90 -13.82 -1.90
N ALA A 430 -13.80 -12.79 -2.75
CA ALA A 430 -14.18 -11.43 -2.41
C ALA A 430 -15.70 -11.14 -2.49
N LEU A 431 -16.52 -12.03 -3.06
CA LEU A 431 -17.97 -11.86 -3.06
C LEU A 431 -18.52 -12.04 -1.64
N ASP A 432 -19.43 -11.15 -1.21
CA ASP A 432 -20.06 -11.27 0.11
C ASP A 432 -20.90 -12.57 0.23
N GLN A 433 -21.52 -13.01 -0.87
CA GLN A 433 -22.33 -14.22 -0.96
C GLN A 433 -22.09 -14.95 -2.29
N PRO A 434 -20.97 -15.68 -2.44
CA PRO A 434 -20.70 -16.39 -3.67
C PRO A 434 -21.73 -17.52 -3.88
N PRO A 435 -22.27 -17.69 -5.11
CA PRO A 435 -23.09 -18.84 -5.45
C PRO A 435 -22.40 -20.17 -5.08
N ALA A 436 -23.15 -21.14 -4.57
CA ALA A 436 -22.60 -22.45 -4.17
C ALA A 436 -21.83 -23.15 -5.32
N SER A 437 -22.26 -22.93 -6.55
CA SER A 437 -21.63 -23.42 -7.78
C SER A 437 -20.22 -22.85 -8.01
N LEU A 438 -19.93 -21.64 -7.54
CA LEU A 438 -18.62 -21.01 -7.57
C LEU A 438 -17.80 -21.37 -6.33
N THR A 439 -18.42 -21.47 -5.16
CA THR A 439 -17.76 -21.94 -3.93
C THR A 439 -17.18 -23.34 -4.07
N GLN A 440 -17.84 -24.22 -4.85
CA GLN A 440 -17.31 -25.54 -5.14
C GLN A 440 -16.00 -25.48 -5.94
N LEU A 441 -15.83 -24.49 -6.81
CA LEU A 441 -14.59 -24.32 -7.59
C LEU A 441 -13.42 -24.02 -6.66
N LEU A 442 -13.60 -23.16 -5.64
CA LEU A 442 -12.55 -22.85 -4.65
C LEU A 442 -11.98 -24.11 -3.97
N LYS A 443 -12.78 -25.17 -3.82
CA LYS A 443 -12.35 -26.44 -3.22
C LYS A 443 -11.58 -27.33 -4.17
N THR A 444 -11.88 -27.26 -5.47
CA THR A 444 -11.23 -28.09 -6.49
C THR A 444 -10.01 -27.42 -7.10
N GLY A 445 -9.92 -26.09 -7.01
CA GLY A 445 -8.89 -25.30 -7.68
C GLY A 445 -8.99 -25.38 -9.21
N PHE A 446 -7.89 -25.03 -9.87
CA PHE A 446 -7.68 -25.25 -11.30
C PHE A 446 -6.47 -26.19 -11.47
N ALA A 447 -6.52 -27.06 -12.47
CA ALA A 447 -5.37 -27.86 -12.87
C ALA A 447 -4.49 -27.00 -13.78
N ASP A 448 -3.19 -26.93 -13.50
CA ASP A 448 -2.18 -26.35 -14.40
C ASP A 448 -1.68 -27.37 -15.43
#